data_AF-A0A562QCE4-F1
#
_entry.id   AF-A0A562QCE4-F1
#
_cell.length_a   1.000
_cell.length_b   1.000
_cell.length_c   1.000
_cell.angle_alpha   90.00
_cell.angle_beta   90.00
_cell.angle_gamma   90.00
#
_symmetry.space_group_name_H-M   'P 1'
#
loop_
_entity.id
_entity.type
_entity.pdbx_description
1 polymer ?
#
loop_
_entity_poly.entity_id
_entity_poly.type
_entity_poly.pdbx_seq_one_letter_code
_entity_poly.pdbx_strand_id
1 'polypeptide(L)'
;MYQTHQIWVKKGHRMHGYFKEMCQNAKNMHNTTNFYIRQIFTGLTQEKELQPLQREVLKNIQKHVPKINDHQLLIYQKKVDKEKAKPVEKRKEIKCHLFEEPSKENPYVHYNFLDALFKSMIQQDYRSLPTQSSQGVMKTVFQNWKSFYASLREYKMNPSKFKTRPKIPGYSRSFEKEVSFSNQ
;
A
#
# COMPACT_ATOMS: atom_id res chain seq x y z
N MET A 1 -27.15 -17.06 -4.38
CA MET A 1 -27.67 -15.70 -4.10
C MET A 1 -27.04 -15.25 -2.79
N TYR A 2 -26.29 -14.15 -2.78
CA TYR A 2 -25.71 -13.64 -1.53
C TYR A 2 -26.78 -12.88 -0.73
N GLN A 3 -26.89 -13.16 0.56
CA GLN A 3 -27.77 -12.42 1.47
C GLN A 3 -26.95 -11.33 2.18
N THR A 4 -27.37 -10.08 2.04
CA THR A 4 -26.75 -8.94 2.72
C THR A 4 -27.58 -8.55 3.93
N HIS A 5 -26.93 -8.44 5.09
CA HIS A 5 -27.55 -8.02 6.34
C HIS A 5 -26.88 -6.74 6.83
N GLN A 6 -27.66 -5.81 7.37
CA GLN A 6 -27.16 -4.61 8.04
C GLN A 6 -27.52 -4.68 9.53
N ILE A 7 -26.52 -4.52 10.39
CA ILE A 7 -26.69 -4.59 11.84
C ILE A 7 -26.12 -3.31 12.45
N TRP A 8 -26.91 -2.65 13.29
CA TRP A 8 -26.49 -1.46 14.04
C TRP A 8 -25.99 -1.83 15.44
N VAL A 9 -24.69 -1.66 15.67
CA VAL A 9 -24.04 -2.01 16.94
C VAL A 9 -23.99 -0.79 17.89
N LYS A 10 -24.95 -0.72 18.81
CA LYS A 10 -25.06 0.37 19.82
C LYS A 10 -23.93 0.27 20.87
N LYS A 11 -23.66 1.38 21.58
CA LYS A 11 -22.57 1.49 22.59
C LYS A 11 -22.58 0.42 23.69
N GLY A 12 -23.75 -0.06 24.10
CA GLY A 12 -23.88 -1.10 25.12
C GLY A 12 -23.61 -2.53 24.64
N HIS A 13 -23.41 -2.74 23.33
CA HIS A 13 -23.15 -4.07 22.79
C HIS A 13 -21.69 -4.49 23.04
N ARG A 14 -21.45 -5.74 23.43
CA ARG A 14 -20.11 -6.27 23.77
C ARG A 14 -19.05 -6.06 22.67
N MET A 15 -19.45 -6.08 21.40
CA MET A 15 -18.55 -5.87 20.25
C MET A 15 -18.33 -4.41 19.87
N HIS A 16 -19.03 -3.46 20.51
CA HIS A 16 -18.93 -2.05 20.13
C HIS A 16 -17.50 -1.52 20.27
N GLY A 17 -16.83 -1.82 21.39
CA GLY A 17 -15.44 -1.42 21.63
C GLY A 17 -14.49 -1.96 20.57
N TYR A 18 -14.60 -3.26 20.25
CA TYR A 18 -13.80 -3.90 19.21
C TYR A 18 -13.99 -3.22 17.84
N PHE A 19 -15.23 -3.03 17.38
CA PHE A 19 -15.44 -2.40 16.07
C PHE A 19 -14.96 -0.95 16.03
N LYS A 20 -15.12 -0.22 17.13
CA LYS A 20 -14.60 1.14 17.26
C LYS A 20 -13.08 1.17 17.11
N GLU A 21 -12.38 0.29 17.83
CA GLU A 21 -10.92 0.17 17.74
C GLU A 21 -10.47 -0.18 16.32
N MET A 22 -11.13 -1.14 15.66
CA MET A 22 -10.81 -1.51 14.28
C MET A 22 -11.00 -0.34 13.31
N CYS A 23 -12.04 0.47 13.49
CA CYS A 23 -12.25 1.68 12.67
C CYS A 23 -11.17 2.76 12.93
N GLN A 24 -10.69 2.89 14.17
CA GLN A 24 -9.59 3.80 14.51
C GLN A 24 -8.26 3.33 13.91
N ASN A 25 -7.97 2.03 14.02
CA ASN A 25 -6.80 1.40 13.43
C ASN A 25 -6.82 1.49 11.90
N ALA A 26 -7.99 1.32 11.26
CA ALA A 26 -8.15 1.54 9.83
C ALA A 26 -7.87 2.97 9.40
N LYS A 27 -8.28 3.96 10.20
CA LYS A 27 -7.90 5.36 9.97
C LYS A 27 -6.38 5.55 10.06
N ASN A 28 -5.72 4.94 11.04
CA ASN A 28 -4.27 5.04 11.19
C ASN A 28 -3.55 4.37 10.02
N MET A 29 -3.92 3.13 9.66
CA MET A 29 -3.39 2.40 8.50
C MET A 29 -3.56 3.21 7.20
N HIS A 30 -4.73 3.84 7.00
CA HIS A 30 -4.95 4.72 5.84
C HIS A 30 -3.97 5.88 5.81
N ASN A 31 -3.80 6.58 6.94
CA ASN A 31 -2.92 7.74 7.03
C ASN A 31 -1.45 7.36 6.92
N THR A 32 -1.02 6.25 7.51
CA THR A 32 0.34 5.70 7.41
C THR A 32 0.67 5.29 5.99
N THR A 33 -0.24 4.58 5.31
CA THR A 33 -0.09 4.25 3.88
C THR A 33 0.05 5.52 3.04
N ASN A 34 -0.85 6.48 3.27
CA ASN A 34 -0.81 7.75 2.54
C ASN A 34 0.48 8.52 2.85
N PHE A 35 0.93 8.54 4.10
CA PHE A 35 2.15 9.20 4.53
C PHE A 35 3.35 8.68 3.75
N TYR A 36 3.55 7.35 3.69
CA TYR A 36 4.65 6.75 2.93
C TYR A 36 4.60 7.15 1.46
N ILE A 37 3.46 6.99 0.79
CA ILE A 37 3.34 7.35 -0.63
C ILE A 37 3.61 8.85 -0.83
N ARG A 38 3.10 9.72 0.05
CA ARG A 38 3.35 11.17 0.01
C ARG A 38 4.83 11.51 0.19
N GLN A 39 5.50 10.93 1.19
CA GLN A 39 6.91 11.23 1.46
C GLN A 39 7.80 10.80 0.29
N ILE A 40 7.55 9.61 -0.28
CA ILE A 40 8.28 9.10 -1.44
C ILE A 40 8.03 10.01 -2.65
N PHE A 41 6.76 10.21 -3.01
CA PHE A 41 6.40 10.97 -4.19
C PHE A 41 6.93 12.42 -4.10
N THR A 42 6.70 13.12 -2.98
CA THR A 42 7.16 14.51 -2.84
C THR A 42 8.67 14.60 -2.69
N GLY A 43 9.32 13.67 -1.99
CA GLY A 43 10.78 13.66 -1.84
C GLY A 43 11.51 13.45 -3.16
N LEU A 44 10.95 12.64 -4.06
CA LEU A 44 11.57 12.30 -5.35
C LEU A 44 11.14 13.21 -6.51
N THR A 45 10.08 14.01 -6.34
CA THR A 45 9.58 14.90 -7.41
C THR A 45 9.82 16.39 -7.16
N GLN A 46 10.15 16.79 -5.93
CA GLN A 46 10.51 18.18 -5.64
C GLN A 46 11.99 18.46 -5.94
N GLU A 47 12.31 19.73 -6.16
CA GLU A 47 13.70 20.20 -6.35
C GLU A 47 14.37 20.59 -5.04
N LYS A 48 13.57 20.79 -3.98
CA LYS A 48 14.06 21.17 -2.64
C LYS A 48 14.81 20.01 -1.98
N GLU A 49 15.67 20.35 -1.03
CA GLU A 49 16.29 19.35 -0.18
C GLU A 49 15.26 18.48 0.55
N LEU A 50 15.62 17.21 0.74
CA LEU A 50 14.77 16.26 1.46
C LEU A 50 14.56 16.70 2.90
N GLN A 51 13.29 16.82 3.29
CA GLN A 51 12.88 17.02 4.67
C GLN A 51 13.20 15.78 5.51
N PRO A 52 13.33 15.91 6.85
CA PRO A 52 13.69 14.79 7.73
C PRO A 52 12.82 13.54 7.54
N LEU A 53 11.50 13.72 7.46
CA LEU A 53 10.54 12.61 7.29
C LEU A 53 10.63 11.95 5.91
N GLN A 54 10.98 12.71 4.86
CA GLN A 54 11.24 12.13 3.53
C GLN A 54 12.52 11.28 3.56
N ARG A 55 13.58 11.79 4.20
CA ARG A 55 14.83 11.04 4.39
C ARG A 55 14.60 9.76 5.20
N GLU A 56 13.80 9.83 6.26
CA GLU A 56 13.46 8.68 7.09
C GLU A 56 12.75 7.58 6.29
N VAL A 57 11.70 7.95 5.53
CA VAL A 57 10.97 6.98 4.70
C VAL A 57 11.89 6.34 3.64
N LEU A 58 12.73 7.13 2.96
CA LEU A 58 13.67 6.60 1.97
C LEU A 58 14.75 5.70 2.59
N LYS A 59 15.26 6.04 3.78
CA LYS A 59 16.18 5.17 4.55
C LYS A 59 15.52 3.85 4.94
N ASN A 60 14.26 3.88 5.36
CA ASN A 60 13.51 2.66 5.67
C ASN A 60 13.36 1.77 4.43
N ILE A 61 13.14 2.35 3.25
CA ILE A 61 13.11 1.62 1.98
C ILE A 61 14.46 0.96 1.70
N GLN A 62 15.54 1.75 1.69
CA GLN A 62 16.89 1.25 1.43
C GLN A 62 17.31 0.12 2.38
N LYS A 63 16.91 0.21 3.65
CA LYS A 63 17.18 -0.82 4.67
C LYS A 63 16.42 -2.13 4.45
N HIS A 64 15.21 -2.07 3.91
CA HIS A 64 14.29 -3.22 3.88
C HIS A 64 14.11 -3.84 2.50
N VAL A 65 14.36 -3.12 1.41
CA VAL A 65 14.26 -3.66 0.03
C VAL A 65 15.17 -4.86 -0.20
N PRO A 66 16.47 -4.85 0.20
CA PRO A 66 17.33 -6.02 0.05
C PRO A 66 16.73 -7.26 0.73
N LYS A 67 16.24 -7.12 1.97
CA LYS A 67 15.63 -8.24 2.73
C LYS A 67 14.39 -8.82 2.05
N ILE A 68 13.56 -7.96 1.44
CA ILE A 68 12.36 -8.39 0.72
C ILE A 68 12.77 -9.13 -0.56
N ASN A 69 13.75 -8.61 -1.28
CA ASN A 69 14.25 -9.23 -2.51
C ASN A 69 14.96 -10.56 -2.25
N ASP A 70 15.73 -10.68 -1.16
CA ASP A 70 16.33 -11.95 -0.73
C ASP A 70 15.26 -13.01 -0.49
N HIS A 71 14.20 -12.66 0.22
CA HIS A 71 13.06 -13.56 0.45
C HIS A 71 12.36 -13.93 -0.86
N GLN A 72 12.20 -12.97 -1.79
CA GLN A 72 11.59 -13.19 -3.09
C GLN A 72 12.43 -14.12 -3.98
N LEU A 73 13.76 -13.99 -3.93
CA LEU A 73 14.72 -14.89 -4.57
C LEU A 73 14.65 -16.30 -4.00
N LEU A 74 14.58 -16.44 -2.67
CA LEU A 74 14.42 -17.74 -2.01
C LEU A 74 13.12 -18.44 -2.45
N ILE A 75 12.00 -17.70 -2.52
CA ILE A 75 10.73 -18.26 -3.04
C ILE A 75 10.85 -18.63 -4.50
N TYR A 76 11.48 -17.78 -5.31
CA TYR A 76 11.70 -18.03 -6.73
C TYR A 76 12.51 -19.31 -6.96
N GLN A 77 13.63 -19.48 -6.26
CA GLN A 77 14.48 -20.66 -6.38
C GLN A 77 13.70 -21.94 -6.06
N LYS A 78 12.93 -21.94 -4.97
CA LYS A 78 12.07 -23.09 -4.60
C LYS A 78 11.04 -23.41 -5.69
N LYS A 79 10.50 -22.41 -6.39
CA LYS A 79 9.58 -22.63 -7.52
C LYS A 79 10.30 -23.20 -8.73
N VAL A 80 11.49 -22.68 -9.05
CA VAL A 80 12.34 -23.18 -10.13
C VAL A 80 12.70 -24.65 -9.92
N ASP A 81 13.12 -25.03 -8.71
CA ASP A 81 13.49 -26.42 -8.42
C ASP A 81 12.31 -27.38 -8.57
N LYS A 82 11.12 -26.96 -8.12
CA LYS A 82 9.87 -27.71 -8.33
C LYS A 82 9.48 -27.82 -9.80
N GLU A 83 9.75 -26.79 -10.60
CA GLU A 83 9.46 -26.80 -12.04
C GLU A 83 10.44 -27.68 -12.81
N LYS A 84 11.72 -27.65 -12.44
CA LYS A 84 12.77 -28.53 -13.01
C LYS A 84 12.45 -30.01 -12.77
N ALA A 85 11.77 -30.35 -11.67
CA ALA A 85 11.33 -31.71 -11.40
C ALA A 85 10.19 -32.21 -12.32
N LYS A 86 9.55 -31.34 -13.11
CA LYS A 86 8.49 -31.73 -14.06
C LYS A 86 9.08 -32.26 -15.39
N PRO A 87 8.34 -33.11 -16.13
CA PRO A 87 8.68 -33.47 -17.51
C PRO A 87 8.89 -32.22 -18.37
N VAL A 88 9.87 -32.26 -19.29
CA VAL A 88 10.34 -31.10 -20.06
C VAL A 88 9.19 -30.41 -20.79
N GLU A 89 8.25 -31.20 -21.33
CA GLU A 89 7.10 -30.76 -22.11
C GLU A 89 6.09 -29.96 -21.28
N LYS A 90 6.10 -30.13 -19.94
CA LYS A 90 5.18 -29.47 -19.00
C LYS A 90 5.82 -28.30 -18.26
N ARG A 91 7.12 -28.04 -18.46
CA ARG A 91 7.84 -26.96 -17.78
C ARG A 91 7.39 -25.61 -18.32
N LYS A 92 7.21 -24.65 -17.40
CA LYS A 92 6.90 -23.26 -17.72
C LYS A 92 8.05 -22.35 -17.32
N GLU A 93 8.19 -21.25 -18.04
CA GLU A 93 9.08 -20.17 -17.63
C GLU A 93 8.58 -19.56 -16.31
N ILE A 94 9.47 -19.48 -15.32
CA ILE A 94 9.18 -18.81 -14.06
C ILE A 94 9.97 -17.52 -14.03
N LYS A 95 9.27 -16.41 -13.77
CA LYS A 95 9.86 -15.08 -13.62
C LYS A 95 10.06 -14.74 -12.16
N CYS A 96 11.20 -14.15 -11.85
CA CYS A 96 11.46 -13.54 -10.55
C CYS A 96 11.07 -12.06 -10.63
N HIS A 97 10.18 -11.62 -9.75
CA HIS A 97 9.75 -10.22 -9.69
C HIS A 97 10.38 -9.57 -8.46
N LEU A 98 11.56 -8.97 -8.65
CA LEU A 98 12.21 -8.20 -7.61
C LEU A 98 11.65 -6.78 -7.56
N PHE A 99 11.76 -6.17 -6.38
CA PHE A 99 11.41 -4.77 -6.18
C PHE A 99 12.61 -3.88 -6.45
N GLU A 100 12.35 -2.78 -7.13
CA GLU A 100 13.29 -1.68 -7.31
C GLU A 100 12.96 -0.56 -6.32
N GLU A 101 13.99 0.17 -5.87
CA GLU A 101 13.78 1.37 -5.06
C GLU A 101 13.19 2.50 -5.94
N PRO A 102 12.24 3.29 -5.41
CA PRO A 102 11.73 4.44 -6.16
C PRO A 102 12.83 5.49 -6.33
N SER A 103 12.89 6.10 -7.52
CA SER A 103 13.90 7.09 -7.90
C SER A 103 13.26 8.38 -8.41
N LYS A 104 14.07 9.37 -8.80
CA LYS A 104 13.54 10.60 -9.43
C LYS A 104 12.89 10.31 -10.78
N GLU A 105 13.41 9.33 -11.51
CA GLU A 105 12.91 8.87 -12.81
C GLU A 105 11.60 8.08 -12.63
N ASN A 106 11.52 7.25 -11.59
CA ASN A 106 10.33 6.48 -11.25
C ASN A 106 9.94 6.66 -9.77
N PRO A 107 9.26 7.78 -9.42
CA PRO A 107 8.93 8.13 -8.03
C PRO A 107 7.69 7.39 -7.50
N TYR A 108 7.16 6.43 -8.28
CA TYR A 108 5.89 5.76 -7.98
C TYR A 108 6.13 4.43 -7.30
N VAL A 109 5.43 4.20 -6.20
CA VAL A 109 5.34 2.88 -5.57
C VAL A 109 4.01 2.23 -5.90
N HIS A 110 4.02 0.91 -5.98
CA HIS A 110 2.82 0.09 -6.20
C HIS A 110 2.45 -0.68 -4.93
N TYR A 111 1.22 -1.20 -4.89
CA TYR A 111 0.64 -1.83 -3.71
C TYR A 111 1.52 -2.96 -3.13
N ASN A 112 1.98 -3.89 -3.98
CA ASN A 112 2.77 -5.04 -3.53
C ASN A 112 4.09 -4.63 -2.88
N PHE A 113 4.74 -3.56 -3.39
CA PHE A 113 5.96 -3.02 -2.82
C PHE A 113 5.72 -2.55 -1.37
N LEU A 114 4.70 -1.73 -1.16
CA LEU A 114 4.44 -1.14 0.16
C LEU A 114 3.90 -2.19 1.16
N ASP A 115 3.12 -3.17 0.69
CA ASP A 115 2.66 -4.30 1.50
C ASP A 115 3.85 -5.16 1.97
N ALA A 116 4.80 -5.45 1.08
CA ALA A 116 6.02 -6.17 1.43
C ALA A 116 6.92 -5.36 2.37
N LEU A 117 7.02 -4.05 2.15
CA LEU A 117 7.78 -3.13 3.01
C LEU A 117 7.22 -3.14 4.44
N PHE A 118 5.91 -2.92 4.60
CA PHE A 118 5.26 -2.88 5.91
C PHE A 118 5.36 -4.21 6.67
N LYS A 119 5.31 -5.35 5.95
CA LYS A 119 5.58 -6.66 6.56
C LYS A 119 7.02 -6.79 7.05
N SER A 120 8.00 -6.39 6.22
CA SER A 120 9.43 -6.47 6.51
C SER A 120 9.86 -5.57 7.67
N MET A 121 9.28 -4.37 7.78
CA MET A 121 9.58 -3.43 8.87
C MET A 121 8.72 -3.62 10.12
N ILE A 122 7.79 -4.59 10.12
CA ILE A 122 6.84 -4.82 11.21
C ILE A 122 6.10 -3.52 11.55
N GLN A 123 5.53 -2.87 10.54
CA GLN A 123 4.88 -1.58 10.72
C GLN A 123 3.67 -1.72 11.66
N GLN A 124 3.60 -0.87 12.68
CA GLN A 124 2.65 -1.01 13.80
C GLN A 124 1.18 -0.95 13.35
N ASP A 125 0.80 0.04 12.53
CA ASP A 125 -0.58 0.18 12.06
C ASP A 125 -1.00 -1.00 11.18
N TYR A 126 -0.07 -1.51 10.37
CA TYR A 126 -0.28 -2.68 9.54
C TYR A 126 -0.55 -3.94 10.37
N ARG A 127 0.10 -4.06 11.53
CA ARG A 127 -0.09 -5.16 12.48
C ARG A 127 -1.28 -4.96 13.42
N SER A 128 -1.81 -3.74 13.52
CA SER A 128 -2.95 -3.40 14.40
C SER A 128 -4.32 -3.87 13.88
N LEU A 129 -4.36 -4.40 12.66
CA LEU A 129 -5.54 -4.97 12.02
C LEU A 129 -5.23 -6.40 11.55
N PRO A 130 -6.26 -7.23 11.34
CA PRO A 130 -6.11 -8.43 10.53
C PRO A 130 -5.48 -8.09 9.19
N THR A 131 -4.51 -8.90 8.73
CA THR A 131 -3.74 -8.64 7.51
C THR A 131 -4.62 -8.29 6.31
N GLN A 132 -5.75 -9.00 6.13
CA GLN A 132 -6.68 -8.74 5.03
C GLN A 132 -7.36 -7.37 5.14
N SER A 133 -7.67 -6.92 6.35
CA SER A 133 -8.22 -5.60 6.61
C SER A 133 -7.19 -4.50 6.33
N SER A 134 -5.93 -4.66 6.77
CA SER A 134 -4.83 -3.75 6.42
C SER A 134 -4.68 -3.61 4.91
N GLN A 135 -4.67 -4.74 4.21
CA GLN A 135 -4.57 -4.81 2.75
C GLN A 135 -5.76 -4.11 2.05
N GLY A 136 -6.98 -4.29 2.56
CA GLY A 136 -8.17 -3.60 2.05
C GLY A 136 -8.04 -2.08 2.18
N VAL A 137 -7.65 -1.60 3.37
CA VAL A 137 -7.43 -0.16 3.62
C VAL A 137 -6.34 0.39 2.70
N MET A 138 -5.22 -0.32 2.55
CA MET A 138 -4.14 0.07 1.64
C MET A 138 -4.63 0.19 0.19
N LYS A 139 -5.40 -0.78 -0.31
CA LYS A 139 -5.94 -0.75 -1.68
C LYS A 139 -6.79 0.49 -1.94
N THR A 140 -7.60 0.93 -0.98
CA THR A 140 -8.36 2.19 -1.08
C THR A 140 -7.43 3.40 -1.23
N VAL A 141 -6.34 3.46 -0.48
CA VAL A 141 -5.34 4.53 -0.61
C VAL A 141 -4.68 4.50 -1.99
N PHE A 142 -4.27 3.33 -2.47
CA PHE A 142 -3.68 3.18 -3.81
C PHE A 142 -4.65 3.57 -4.92
N GLN A 143 -5.95 3.30 -4.77
CA GLN A 143 -6.96 3.74 -5.72
C GLN A 143 -7.06 5.27 -5.77
N ASN A 144 -7.03 5.95 -4.62
CA ASN A 144 -7.03 7.42 -4.56
C ASN A 144 -5.80 8.02 -5.26
N TRP A 145 -4.63 7.43 -5.06
CA TRP A 145 -3.39 7.83 -5.73
C TRP A 145 -3.41 7.56 -7.24
N LYS A 146 -3.95 6.41 -7.66
CA LYS A 146 -4.14 6.09 -9.09
C LYS A 146 -5.03 7.14 -9.77
N SER A 147 -6.13 7.53 -9.13
CA SER A 147 -7.00 8.61 -9.62
C SER A 147 -6.26 9.94 -9.70
N PHE A 148 -5.50 10.30 -8.65
CA PHE A 148 -4.67 11.52 -8.67
C PHE A 148 -3.65 11.53 -9.82
N TYR A 149 -2.92 10.43 -10.05
CA TYR A 149 -1.96 10.33 -11.15
C TYR A 149 -2.62 10.43 -12.52
N ALA A 150 -3.82 9.84 -12.68
CA ALA A 150 -4.60 9.98 -13.90
C ALA A 150 -4.99 11.45 -14.15
N SER A 151 -5.56 12.12 -13.15
CA SER A 151 -5.91 13.55 -13.25
C SER A 151 -4.69 14.43 -13.49
N LEU A 152 -3.54 14.13 -12.87
CA LEU A 152 -2.31 14.90 -13.07
C LEU A 152 -1.77 14.76 -14.50
N ARG A 153 -1.84 13.55 -15.09
CA ARG A 153 -1.45 13.34 -16.50
C ARG A 153 -2.39 14.09 -17.45
N GLU A 154 -3.71 14.01 -17.22
CA GLU A 154 -4.66 14.74 -18.05
C GLU A 154 -4.50 16.25 -17.92
N TYR A 155 -4.27 16.77 -16.71
CA TYR A 155 -3.98 18.19 -16.48
C TYR A 155 -2.74 18.66 -17.25
N LYS A 156 -1.68 17.84 -17.33
CA LYS A 156 -0.47 18.18 -18.10
C LYS A 156 -0.74 18.29 -19.60
N MET A 157 -1.65 17.47 -20.14
CA MET A 157 -2.01 17.50 -21.56
C MET A 157 -3.04 18.59 -21.88
N ASN A 158 -4.04 18.79 -21.01
CA ASN A 158 -5.17 19.68 -21.21
C ASN A 158 -5.47 20.52 -19.95
N PRO A 159 -4.65 21.54 -19.61
CA PRO A 159 -4.83 22.32 -18.39
C PRO A 159 -6.20 23.01 -18.30
N SER A 160 -6.76 23.45 -19.42
CA SER A 160 -8.04 24.18 -19.51
C SER A 160 -9.27 23.39 -19.06
N LYS A 161 -9.20 22.05 -19.06
CA LYS A 161 -10.28 21.18 -18.53
C LYS A 161 -10.42 21.27 -17.01
N PHE A 162 -9.43 21.84 -16.32
CA PHE A 162 -9.38 21.88 -14.87
C PHE A 162 -9.42 23.33 -14.38
N LYS A 163 -10.24 23.60 -13.37
CA LYS A 163 -10.23 24.90 -12.68
C LYS A 163 -8.93 25.15 -11.94
N THR A 164 -8.30 24.08 -11.43
CA THR A 164 -7.05 24.13 -10.67
C THR A 164 -6.26 22.86 -10.89
N ARG A 165 -4.94 22.92 -10.69
CA ARG A 165 -4.06 21.73 -10.67
C ARG A 165 -4.58 20.67 -9.68
N PRO A 166 -4.62 19.37 -10.07
CA PRO A 166 -4.98 18.28 -9.18
C PRO A 166 -4.12 18.28 -7.91
N LYS A 167 -4.76 18.04 -6.76
CA LYS A 167 -4.12 18.05 -5.44
C LYS A 167 -3.80 16.62 -4.98
N ILE A 168 -2.67 16.46 -4.29
CA ILE A 168 -2.25 15.19 -3.69
C ILE A 168 -3.32 14.70 -2.70
N PRO A 169 -3.64 13.39 -2.68
CA PRO A 169 -4.60 12.81 -1.73
C PRO A 169 -4.32 13.21 -0.28
N GLY A 170 -5.33 13.79 0.38
CA GLY A 170 -5.26 14.26 1.75
C GLY A 170 -5.26 13.14 2.79
N TYR A 171 -4.89 13.47 4.03
CA TYR A 171 -5.06 12.58 5.17
C TYR A 171 -6.52 12.51 5.62
N SER A 172 -6.93 11.38 6.17
CA SER A 172 -8.21 11.26 6.87
C SER A 172 -8.14 12.09 8.16
N ARG A 173 -9.08 13.04 8.29
CA ARG A 173 -9.25 13.88 9.49
C ARG A 173 -10.33 13.36 10.44
N SER A 174 -11.11 12.37 10.00
CA SER A 174 -12.09 11.68 10.84
C SER A 174 -11.39 10.90 11.96
N PHE A 175 -12.09 10.69 13.08
CA PHE A 175 -11.60 9.86 14.18
C PHE A 175 -11.51 8.37 13.81
N GLU A 176 -12.35 7.94 12.89
CA GLU A 176 -12.58 6.55 12.51
C GLU A 176 -12.67 6.46 10.97
N LYS A 177 -12.37 5.28 10.43
CA LYS A 177 -12.54 4.95 9.02
C LYS A 177 -13.15 3.56 8.88
N GLU A 178 -13.90 3.35 7.81
CA GLU A 178 -14.43 2.03 7.45
C GLU A 178 -13.33 0.96 7.38
N VAL A 179 -13.68 -0.25 7.82
CA VAL A 179 -12.80 -1.42 7.81
C VAL A 179 -13.59 -2.61 7.28
N SER A 180 -12.97 -3.36 6.36
CA SER A 180 -13.56 -4.56 5.79
C SER A 180 -12.90 -5.80 6.38
N PHE A 181 -13.71 -6.77 6.77
CA PHE A 181 -13.26 -8.11 7.17
C PHE A 181 -13.59 -9.09 6.06
N SER A 182 -12.66 -9.99 5.77
CA SER A 182 -12.81 -11.04 4.78
C SER A 182 -12.24 -12.34 5.35
N ASN A 183 -12.70 -13.47 4.85
CA ASN A 183 -12.30 -14.81 5.25
C ASN A 183 -11.55 -15.55 4.13
N GLN A 184 -11.01 -14.80 3.15
CA GLN A 184 -10.32 -15.36 1.98
C GLN A 184 -9.10 -16.20 2.36
#